data_AF-A0A378ULM1-F1
#
_entry.id   AF-A0A378ULM1-F1
#
_cell.length_a   1.000
_cell.length_b   1.000
_cell.length_c   1.000
_cell.angle_alpha   90.00
_cell.angle_beta   90.00
_cell.angle_gamma   90.00
#
_symmetry.space_group_name_H-M   'P 1'
#
loop_
_entity.id
_entity.type
_entity.pdbx_description
1 polymer ?
#
loop_
_entity_poly.entity_id
_entity_poly.type
_entity_poly.pdbx_seq_one_letter_code
_entity_poly.pdbx_strand_id
1 'polypeptide(L)' 'MANSNTEHSRKLRQTTAAAFAKAKLASGEYKQFAVKGKAEDIDAVLAAIEKAGGSKIQALKKICTEWLASR' A
#
# COMPACT_ATOMS: atom_id res chain seq x y z
N MET A 1 36.35 10.75 5.38
CA MET A 1 34.87 10.81 5.31
C MET A 1 34.32 9.50 5.86
N ALA A 2 33.75 9.50 7.08
CA ALA A 2 33.30 8.28 7.73
C ALA A 2 32.08 7.71 7.00
N ASN A 3 32.20 6.47 6.54
CA ASN A 3 31.20 5.82 5.70
C ASN A 3 29.97 5.49 6.58
N SER A 4 28.95 6.36 6.56
CA SER A 4 27.64 6.22 7.25
C SER A 4 26.78 5.09 6.66
N ASN A 5 27.42 3.97 6.36
CA ASN A 5 26.90 2.77 5.71
C ASN A 5 27.17 1.51 6.54
N THR A 6 27.60 1.66 7.80
CA THR A 6 27.69 0.55 8.74
C THR A 6 26.30 -0.04 8.97
N GLU A 7 26.23 -1.35 9.19
CA GLU A 7 24.98 -2.09 9.41
C GLU A 7 24.12 -1.45 10.51
N HIS A 8 24.78 -0.90 11.54
CA HIS A 8 24.13 -0.16 12.62
C HIS A 8 23.36 1.08 12.13
N SER A 9 23.97 1.88 11.24
CA SER A 9 23.32 3.06 10.67
C SER A 9 22.14 2.69 9.76
N ARG A 10 22.25 1.59 9.02
CA ARG A 10 21.14 1.08 8.18
C ARG A 10 19.97 0.57 9.02
N LYS A 11 20.25 -0.18 10.09
CA LYS A 11 19.23 -0.66 11.03
C LYS A 11 18.50 0.50 11.71
N LEU A 12 19.22 1.52 12.19
CA LEU A 12 18.62 2.75 12.74
C LEU A 12 17.67 3.43 11.75
N ARG A 13 18.10 3.64 10.50
CA ARG A 13 17.24 4.25 9.46
C ARG A 13 15.99 3.43 9.17
N GLN A 14 16.10 2.09 9.12
CA GLN A 14 14.95 1.20 8.94
C GLN A 14 13.98 1.28 10.13
N THR A 15 14.49 1.32 11.36
CA THR A 15 13.67 1.46 12.57
C THR A 15 12.95 2.80 12.59
N THR A 16 13.62 3.90 12.23
CA THR A 16 13.01 5.23 12.15
C THR A 16 11.93 5.29 11.05
N ALA A 17 12.17 4.69 9.88
CA ALA A 17 11.19 4.64 8.81
C ALA A 17 9.94 3.81 9.18
N ALA A 18 10.14 2.66 9.84
CA ALA A 18 9.05 1.84 10.33
C ALA A 18 8.23 2.55 11.44
N ALA A 19 8.90 3.25 12.35
CA ALA A 19 8.25 4.05 13.38
C ALA A 19 7.44 5.22 12.78
N PHE A 20 7.99 5.91 11.78
CA PHE A 20 7.30 6.98 11.06
C PHE A 20 6.08 6.46 10.29
N ALA A 21 6.19 5.32 9.62
CA ALA A 21 5.06 4.68 8.96
C ALA A 21 3.97 4.28 9.97
N LYS A 22 4.33 3.70 11.12
CA LYS A 22 3.39 3.41 12.21
C LYS A 22 2.71 4.67 12.75
N ALA A 23 3.45 5.77 12.92
CA ALA A 23 2.88 7.05 13.36
C ALA A 23 1.87 7.61 12.35
N LYS A 24 2.14 7.51 11.04
CA LYS A 24 1.19 7.92 9.99
C LYS A 24 -0.07 7.09 9.94
N LEU A 25 0.03 5.78 10.19
CA LEU A 25 -1.13 4.90 10.34
C LEU A 25 -1.95 5.24 11.59
N ALA A 26 -1.26 5.54 12.70
CA ALA A 26 -1.90 5.92 13.97
C ALA A 26 -2.59 7.30 13.88
N SER A 27 -2.05 8.23 13.10
CA SER A 27 -2.64 9.55 12.85
C SER A 27 -3.92 9.50 12.01
N GLY A 28 -4.30 8.35 11.46
CA GLY A 28 -5.49 8.18 10.63
C GLY A 28 -5.40 8.76 9.21
N GLU A 29 -4.30 9.43 8.86
CA GLU A 29 -4.01 9.99 7.53
C GLU A 29 -3.94 8.90 6.46
N TYR A 30 -3.45 7.71 6.83
CA TYR A 30 -3.41 6.53 5.97
C TYR A 30 -4.03 5.33 6.68
N LYS A 31 -4.89 4.60 5.97
CA LYS A 31 -5.42 3.30 6.42
C LYS A 31 -4.85 2.20 5.55
N GLN A 32 -4.41 1.12 6.18
CA GLN A 32 -4.00 -0.10 5.49
C GLN A 32 -5.12 -1.13 5.56
N PHE A 33 -5.33 -1.84 4.47
CA PHE A 33 -6.28 -2.93 4.35
C PHE A 33 -5.58 -4.11 3.68
N ALA A 34 -5.52 -5.24 4.36
CA ALA A 34 -4.94 -6.47 3.83
C ALA A 34 -6.08 -7.37 3.34
N VAL A 35 -5.98 -7.82 2.08
CA VAL A 35 -6.93 -8.77 1.48
C VAL A 35 -6.21 -10.09 1.25
N LYS A 36 -6.84 -11.18 1.68
CA LYS A 36 -6.45 -12.55 1.36
C LYS A 36 -7.65 -13.27 0.76
N GLY A 37 -7.45 -13.92 -0.38
CA GLY A 37 -8.47 -14.68 -1.09
C GLY A 37 -7.84 -15.87 -1.82
N LYS A 38 -8.64 -16.62 -2.59
CA LYS A 38 -8.09 -17.64 -3.49
C LYS A 38 -7.29 -16.96 -4.60
N ALA A 39 -6.32 -17.66 -5.17
CA ALA A 39 -5.47 -17.12 -6.24
C ALA A 39 -6.33 -16.56 -7.39
N GLU A 40 -7.32 -17.33 -7.84
CA GLU A 40 -8.24 -16.96 -8.92
C GLU A 40 -9.01 -15.65 -8.63
N ASP A 41 -9.47 -15.47 -7.39
CA ASP A 41 -10.17 -14.25 -6.97
C ASP A 41 -9.23 -13.04 -6.99
N ILE A 42 -7.98 -13.23 -6.54
CA ILE A 42 -6.97 -12.17 -6.51
C ILE A 42 -6.53 -11.82 -7.94
N ASP A 43 -6.35 -12.81 -8.82
CA ASP A 43 -6.00 -12.59 -10.22
C ASP A 43 -7.09 -11.79 -10.94
N ALA A 44 -8.37 -12.11 -10.71
CA ALA A 44 -9.49 -11.33 -11.25
C ALA A 44 -9.46 -9.86 -10.79
N VAL A 45 -9.18 -9.61 -9.51
CA VAL A 45 -9.05 -8.25 -8.95
C VAL A 45 -7.86 -7.52 -9.56
N LEU A 46 -6.71 -8.19 -9.70
CA LEU A 46 -5.52 -7.60 -10.32
C LEU A 46 -5.76 -7.24 -11.78
N ALA A 47 -6.39 -8.12 -12.56
CA ALA A 47 -6.74 -7.86 -13.94
C ALA A 47 -7.69 -6.64 -14.08
N ALA A 48 -8.66 -6.51 -13.17
CA ALA A 48 -9.55 -5.34 -13.13
C ALA A 48 -8.78 -4.04 -12.81
N ILE A 49 -7.84 -4.10 -11.87
CA ILE A 49 -6.96 -2.98 -11.53
C ILE A 49 -6.09 -2.57 -12.73
N GLU A 50 -5.50 -3.53 -13.44
CA GLU A 50 -4.68 -3.25 -14.62
C GLU A 50 -5.51 -2.63 -15.74
N LYS A 51 -6.74 -3.11 -15.96
CA LYS A 51 -7.66 -2.53 -16.94
C LYS A 51 -8.06 -1.08 -16.61
N ALA A 52 -8.24 -0.76 -15.33
CA ALA A 52 -8.59 0.59 -14.88
C ALA A 52 -7.41 1.59 -15.00
N GLY A 53 -6.17 1.11 -14.87
CA GLY A 53 -4.94 1.91 -15.01
C GLY A 53 -4.62 2.80 -13.80
N GLY A 54 -3.38 3.31 -13.76
CA GLY A 54 -2.87 4.15 -12.67
C GLY A 54 -2.31 3.36 -11.48
N SER A 55 -2.24 3.99 -10.30
CA SER A 55 -1.81 3.28 -9.08
C SER A 55 -2.89 2.31 -8.59
N LYS A 56 -2.50 1.20 -7.94
CA LYS A 56 -3.45 0.18 -7.44
C LYS A 56 -4.61 0.76 -6.63
N ILE A 57 -4.34 1.76 -5.78
CA ILE A 57 -5.36 2.41 -4.96
C ILE A 57 -6.27 3.34 -5.80
N GLN A 58 -5.74 4.04 -6.81
CA GLN A 58 -6.57 4.85 -7.70
C GLN A 58 -7.50 3.98 -8.55
N ALA A 59 -6.98 2.90 -9.12
CA ALA A 59 -7.76 1.92 -9.88
C ALA A 59 -8.85 1.27 -9.00
N LEU A 60 -8.48 0.81 -7.80
CA LEU A 60 -9.44 0.22 -6.86
C LEU A 60 -10.51 1.22 -6.44
N LYS A 61 -10.13 2.48 -6.15
CA LYS A 61 -11.08 3.55 -5.82
C LYS A 61 -12.06 3.76 -6.97
N LYS A 62 -11.58 3.84 -8.22
CA LYS A 62 -12.43 4.03 -9.40
C LYS A 62 -13.46 2.91 -9.53
N ILE A 63 -13.02 1.65 -9.48
CA ILE A 63 -13.89 0.46 -9.58
C ILE A 63 -14.95 0.49 -8.48
N CYS A 64 -14.55 0.73 -7.22
CA CYS A 64 -15.48 0.77 -6.10
C CYS A 64 -16.47 1.94 -6.19
N THR A 65 -16.03 3.12 -6.63
CA THR A 65 -16.92 4.28 -6.81
C THR A 65 -17.93 4.02 -7.93
N GLU A 66 -17.51 3.46 -9.07
CA GLU A 66 -18.42 3.10 -10.15
C GLU A 66 -19.45 2.04 -9.72
N TRP A 67 -19.03 1.02 -8.97
CA TRP A 67 -19.94 -0.01 -8.45
C TRP A 67 -20.97 0.55 -7.45
N LEU A 68 -20.55 1.46 -6.56
CA LEU A 68 -21.44 2.13 -5.61
C LEU A 68 -22.40 3.11 -6.27
N ALA A 69 -21.98 3.77 -7.35
CA ALA A 69 -22.79 4.74 -8.10
C ALA A 69 -23.80 4.07 -9.05
N SER A 70 -23.54 2.83 -9.47
CA SER A 70 -24.41 2.06 -10.36
C SER A 70 -25.62 1.42 -9.66
N ARG A 71 -25.94 1.85 -8.43
CA ARG A 71 -26.94 1.25 -7.54
C ARG A 71 -27.94 2.29 -7.06
#